data_AF-A0A0G0QJX0-F1
#
_entry.id   AF-A0A0G0QJX0-F1
#
_cell.length_a   1.000
_cell.length_b   1.000
_cell.length_c   1.000
_cell.angle_alpha   90.00
_cell.angle_beta   90.00
_cell.angle_gamma   90.00
#
_symmetry.space_group_name_H-M   'P 1'
#
loop_
_entity.id
_entity.type
_entity.pdbx_description
1 polymer ?
#
loop_
_entity_poly.entity_id
_entity_poly.type
_entity_poly.pdbx_seq_one_letter_code
_entity_poly.pdbx_strand_id
1 'polypeptide(L)'
;MVDLGKMTGLALDSFDKRISVLPKAIQDSIYDFSIAEFIEDVLGERFELTADQKIELTRIVRDILMGDILLSDALRVMSQKLTVPVDVAREICNGLLSGPLAPTIEDLKTLNKRQPQTSPPPTATSPGQINPNNIVDLRDQNK
;
A
#
# COMPACT_ATOMS: atom_id res chain seq x y z
N MET A 1 -15.21 33.19 11.58
CA MET A 1 -14.12 32.58 12.36
C MET A 1 -14.33 31.08 12.31
N VAL A 2 -13.60 30.38 11.45
CA VAL A 2 -13.74 28.92 11.29
C VAL A 2 -13.07 28.29 12.51
N ASP A 3 -13.84 27.55 13.29
CA ASP A 3 -13.41 26.86 14.50
C ASP A 3 -12.54 25.66 14.10
N LEU A 4 -11.23 25.89 14.00
CA LEU A 4 -10.23 24.89 13.58
C LEU A 4 -10.24 23.64 14.48
N GLY A 5 -10.72 23.74 15.72
CA GLY A 5 -10.83 22.61 16.65
C GLY A 5 -11.89 21.59 16.27
N LYS A 6 -12.95 21.99 15.56
CA LYS A 6 -14.00 21.05 15.09
C LYS A 6 -13.61 20.30 13.82
N MET A 7 -12.73 20.87 13.00
CA MET A 7 -12.21 20.20 11.80
C MET A 7 -11.17 19.13 12.14
N THR A 8 -10.34 19.32 13.17
CA THR A 8 -9.34 18.34 13.59
C THR A 8 -9.91 17.23 14.47
N GLY A 9 -10.86 17.55 15.37
CA GLY A 9 -11.48 16.58 16.26
C GLY A 9 -12.20 15.42 15.55
N LEU A 10 -12.92 15.72 14.46
CA LEU A 10 -13.60 14.68 13.66
C LEU A 10 -12.62 13.75 12.92
N ALA A 11 -11.48 14.29 12.46
CA ALA A 11 -10.47 13.53 11.75
C ALA A 11 -9.67 12.62 12.70
N LEU A 12 -9.29 13.14 13.87
CA LEU A 12 -8.63 12.37 14.94
C LEU A 12 -9.55 11.25 15.47
N ASP A 13 -10.81 11.57 15.77
CA ASP A 13 -11.80 10.57 16.20
C ASP A 13 -11.98 9.46 15.16
N SER A 14 -11.89 9.79 13.86
CA SER A 14 -11.98 8.80 12.78
C SER A 14 -10.72 7.92 12.70
N PHE A 15 -9.55 8.49 12.97
CA PHE A 15 -8.27 7.79 12.93
C PHE A 15 -8.13 6.81 14.08
N ASP A 16 -8.40 7.25 15.31
CA ASP A 16 -8.35 6.38 16.49
C ASP A 16 -9.39 5.26 16.41
N LYS A 17 -10.59 5.55 15.88
CA LYS A 17 -11.59 4.50 15.59
C LYS A 17 -11.09 3.49 14.58
N ARG A 18 -10.43 3.93 13.50
CA ARG A 18 -9.83 3.02 12.52
C ARG A 18 -8.75 2.15 13.14
N ILE A 19 -7.87 2.72 13.98
CA ILE A 19 -6.82 1.96 14.67
C ILE A 19 -7.43 0.93 15.63
N SER A 20 -8.46 1.31 16.38
CA SER A 20 -9.05 0.45 17.42
C SER A 20 -9.58 -0.90 16.90
N VAL A 21 -9.89 -1.00 15.61
CA VAL A 21 -10.36 -2.23 14.96
C VAL A 21 -9.25 -3.05 14.29
N LEU A 22 -8.02 -2.52 14.25
CA LEU A 22 -6.88 -3.23 13.68
C LEU A 22 -6.37 -4.33 14.64
N PRO A 23 -5.70 -5.37 14.13
CA PRO A 23 -4.97 -6.33 14.94
C PRO A 23 -3.99 -5.65 15.91
N LYS A 24 -3.83 -6.22 17.12
CA LYS A 24 -3.04 -5.60 18.19
C LYS A 24 -1.59 -5.32 17.78
N ALA A 25 -0.95 -6.22 17.03
CA ALA A 25 0.41 -6.01 16.54
C ALA A 25 0.52 -4.77 15.62
N ILE A 26 -0.48 -4.54 14.76
CA ILE A 26 -0.54 -3.35 13.90
C ILE A 26 -0.75 -2.08 14.74
N GLN A 27 -1.64 -2.12 15.75
CA GLN A 27 -1.83 -0.99 16.66
C GLN A 27 -0.53 -0.65 17.40
N ASP A 28 0.16 -1.66 17.91
CA ASP A 28 1.41 -1.48 18.64
C ASP A 28 2.49 -0.88 17.74
N SER A 29 2.62 -1.37 16.50
CA SER A 29 3.53 -0.80 15.50
C SER A 29 3.21 0.67 15.17
N ILE A 30 1.95 1.08 15.09
CA ILE A 30 1.60 2.48 14.80
C ILE A 30 2.09 3.44 15.91
N TYR A 31 2.07 2.99 17.17
CA TYR A 31 2.50 3.80 18.31
C TYR A 31 3.96 3.57 18.72
N ASP A 32 4.67 2.66 18.04
CA ASP A 32 6.05 2.36 18.34
C ASP A 32 6.99 3.38 17.68
N PHE A 33 7.80 4.04 18.51
CA PHE A 33 8.83 4.98 18.07
C PHE A 33 9.94 4.30 17.27
N SER A 34 10.13 2.98 17.42
CA SER A 34 11.17 2.23 16.72
C SER A 34 11.05 2.29 15.20
N ILE A 35 9.83 2.45 14.65
CA ILE A 35 9.62 2.63 13.21
C ILE A 35 10.18 3.97 12.74
N ALA A 36 9.94 5.03 13.51
CA ALA A 36 10.43 6.37 13.18
C ALA A 36 11.95 6.41 13.25
N GLU A 37 12.55 5.87 14.31
CA GLU A 37 14.01 5.73 14.45
C GLU A 37 14.61 4.90 13.31
N PHE A 38 13.97 3.78 12.94
CA PHE A 38 14.45 2.96 11.83
C PHE A 38 14.42 3.71 10.48
N ILE A 39 13.38 4.52 10.24
CA ILE A 39 13.29 5.37 9.04
C ILE A 39 14.36 6.47 9.06
N GLU A 40 14.56 7.12 10.21
CA GLU A 40 15.47 8.26 10.37
C GLU A 40 16.94 7.81 10.28
N ASP A 41 17.31 6.84 11.13
CA ASP A 41 18.69 6.51 11.49
C ASP A 41 19.23 5.31 10.71
N VAL A 42 18.37 4.41 10.24
CA VAL A 42 18.81 3.24 9.47
C VAL A 42 18.62 3.46 7.98
N LEU A 43 17.39 3.72 7.54
CA LEU A 43 17.09 3.87 6.11
C LEU A 43 17.49 5.25 5.60
N GLY A 44 17.22 6.29 6.37
CA GLY A 44 17.51 7.68 6.03
C GLY A 44 19.01 7.91 5.81
N GLU A 45 19.84 7.47 6.75
CA GLU A 45 21.30 7.59 6.62
C GLU A 45 21.86 6.69 5.52
N ARG A 46 21.43 5.41 5.46
CA ARG A 46 21.98 4.44 4.50
C ARG A 46 21.73 4.81 3.04
N PHE A 47 20.56 5.37 2.74
CA PHE A 47 20.16 5.71 1.37
C PHE A 47 20.17 7.22 1.10
N GLU A 48 20.73 8.00 2.02
CA GLU A 48 20.82 9.48 1.94
C GLU A 48 19.46 10.13 1.62
N LEU A 49 18.39 9.63 2.26
CA LEU A 49 17.04 10.12 2.00
C LEU A 49 16.88 11.56 2.49
N THR A 50 16.29 12.41 1.64
CA THR A 50 15.94 13.78 2.03
C THR A 50 14.84 13.80 3.10
N ALA A 51 14.71 14.90 3.83
CA ALA A 51 13.65 15.06 4.83
C ALA A 51 12.25 14.81 4.25
N ASP A 52 11.99 15.30 3.03
CA ASP A 52 10.72 15.08 2.34
C ASP A 52 10.49 13.60 1.99
N GLN A 53 11.53 12.88 1.57
CA GLN A 53 11.45 11.45 1.30
C GLN A 53 11.21 10.66 2.59
N LYS A 54 11.84 11.03 3.71
CA LYS A 54 11.55 10.39 5.02
C LYS A 54 10.10 10.61 5.44
N ILE A 55 9.59 11.83 5.30
CA ILE A 55 8.18 12.16 5.58
C ILE A 55 7.24 11.31 4.73
N GLU A 56 7.52 11.21 3.42
CA GLU A 56 6.68 10.42 2.52
C GLU A 56 6.82 8.91 2.81
N LEU A 57 7.99 8.42 3.21
CA LEU A 57 8.19 7.05 3.65
C LEU A 57 7.36 6.73 4.90
N THR A 58 7.33 7.63 5.89
CA THR A 58 6.48 7.51 7.08
C THR A 58 4.99 7.43 6.71
N ARG A 59 4.55 8.24 5.73
CA ARG A 59 3.16 8.16 5.21
C ARG A 59 2.89 6.83 4.55
N ILE A 60 3.81 6.33 3.71
CA ILE A 60 3.67 5.02 3.06
C ILE A 60 3.58 3.91 4.11
N VAL A 61 4.43 3.92 5.14
CA VAL A 61 4.40 2.91 6.21
C VAL A 61 3.07 2.96 6.97
N ARG A 62 2.58 4.15 7.32
CA ARG A 62 1.24 4.31 7.92
C ARG A 62 0.15 3.73 7.00
N ASP A 63 0.18 4.06 5.72
CA ASP A 63 -0.83 3.62 4.76
C ASP A 63 -0.76 2.09 4.55
N ILE A 64 0.42 1.47 4.64
CA ILE A 64 0.58 0.01 4.69
C ILE A 64 -0.05 -0.56 5.97
N LEU A 65 0.27 0.00 7.14
CA LEU A 65 -0.25 -0.47 8.43
C LEU A 65 -1.78 -0.35 8.52
N MET A 66 -2.35 0.66 7.86
CA MET A 66 -3.80 0.88 7.77
C MET A 66 -4.49 0.00 6.72
N GLY A 67 -3.72 -0.75 5.93
CA GLY A 67 -4.21 -1.53 4.79
C GLY A 67 -4.62 -0.68 3.58
N ASP A 68 -4.34 0.62 3.57
CA ASP A 68 -4.63 1.51 2.44
C ASP A 68 -3.68 1.25 1.25
N ILE A 69 -2.48 0.69 1.53
CA ILE A 69 -1.55 0.17 0.52
C ILE A 69 -1.43 -1.33 0.66
N LEU A 70 -1.57 -2.05 -0.47
CA LEU A 70 -1.36 -3.48 -0.48
C LEU A 70 0.14 -3.83 -0.36
N LEU A 71 0.49 -4.87 0.41
CA LEU A 71 1.88 -5.35 0.52
C LEU A 71 2.49 -5.68 -0.86
N SER A 72 1.68 -6.19 -1.79
CA SER A 72 2.10 -6.47 -3.18
C SER A 72 2.42 -5.20 -3.99
N ASP A 73 1.85 -4.06 -3.61
CA ASP A 73 2.04 -2.76 -4.27
C ASP A 73 3.09 -1.89 -3.58
N ALA A 74 3.50 -2.22 -2.36
CA ALA A 74 4.40 -1.41 -1.54
C ALA A 74 5.68 -0.98 -2.29
N LEU A 75 6.34 -1.91 -2.97
CA LEU A 75 7.55 -1.61 -3.76
C LEU A 75 7.29 -0.57 -4.86
N ARG A 76 6.21 -0.76 -5.62
CA ARG A 76 5.82 0.16 -6.71
C ARG A 76 5.54 1.54 -6.15
N VAL A 77 4.77 1.61 -5.06
CA VAL A 77 4.42 2.88 -4.41
C VAL A 77 5.65 3.59 -3.86
N MET A 78 6.56 2.86 -3.21
CA MET A 78 7.82 3.43 -2.70
C MET A 78 8.69 4.00 -3.82
N SER A 79 8.90 3.25 -4.91
CA SER A 79 9.70 3.75 -6.04
C SER A 79 9.09 5.01 -6.66
N GLN A 80 7.77 5.04 -6.83
CA GLN A 80 7.07 6.18 -7.44
C GLN A 80 7.04 7.42 -6.53
N LYS A 81 6.70 7.24 -5.25
CA LYS A 81 6.51 8.37 -4.33
C LYS A 81 7.82 8.93 -3.78
N LEU A 82 8.81 8.07 -3.52
CA LEU A 82 10.12 8.51 -3.04
C LEU A 82 11.00 9.02 -4.18
N THR A 83 10.63 8.75 -5.44
CA THR A 83 11.42 9.11 -6.64
C THR A 83 12.84 8.52 -6.57
N VAL A 84 12.96 7.30 -6.05
CA VAL A 84 14.23 6.57 -5.93
C VAL A 84 14.30 5.43 -6.95
N PRO A 85 15.51 5.00 -7.34
CA PRO A 85 15.70 3.80 -8.16
C PRO A 85 15.00 2.56 -7.58
N VAL A 86 14.52 1.67 -8.45
CA VAL A 86 13.70 0.50 -8.07
C VAL A 86 14.46 -0.46 -7.15
N ASP A 87 15.77 -0.59 -7.35
CA ASP A 87 16.68 -1.35 -6.49
C ASP A 87 16.76 -0.77 -5.08
N VAL A 88 16.91 0.56 -4.94
CA VAL A 88 16.88 1.25 -3.64
C VAL A 88 15.51 1.08 -2.98
N ALA A 89 14.41 1.30 -3.72
CA ALA A 89 13.06 1.08 -3.21
C ALA A 89 12.85 -0.37 -2.73
N ARG A 90 13.46 -1.34 -3.40
CA ARG A 90 13.42 -2.76 -3.02
C ARG A 90 14.15 -3.01 -1.70
N GLU A 91 15.33 -2.44 -1.53
CA GLU A 91 16.07 -2.57 -0.27
C GLU A 91 15.33 -1.90 0.90
N ILE A 92 14.78 -0.70 0.69
CA ILE A 92 13.94 0.00 1.68
C ILE A 92 12.73 -0.86 2.07
N CYS A 93 12.00 -1.35 1.06
CA CYS A 93 10.82 -2.18 1.29
C CYS A 93 11.18 -3.46 2.05
N ASN A 94 12.25 -4.15 1.64
CA ASN A 94 12.71 -5.35 2.33
C ASN A 94 13.15 -5.04 3.76
N GLY A 95 13.89 -3.95 3.99
CA GLY A 95 14.36 -3.55 5.32
C GLY A 95 13.21 -3.28 6.29
N LEU A 96 12.15 -2.60 5.82
CA LEU A 96 10.94 -2.38 6.61
C LEU A 96 10.24 -3.71 6.95
N LEU A 97 10.05 -4.58 5.96
CA LEU A 97 9.35 -5.85 6.13
C LEU A 97 10.13 -6.86 6.98
N SER A 98 11.46 -6.91 6.86
CA SER A 98 12.28 -7.79 7.69
C SER A 98 12.60 -7.22 9.07
N GLY A 99 12.42 -5.91 9.24
CA GLY A 99 12.71 -5.19 10.48
C GLY A 99 11.42 -4.88 11.24
N PRO A 100 11.06 -3.60 11.37
CA PRO A 100 10.03 -3.20 12.33
C PRO A 100 8.61 -3.62 11.93
N LEU A 101 8.34 -3.93 10.66
CA LEU A 101 7.03 -4.42 10.22
C LEU A 101 6.90 -5.95 10.28
N ALA A 102 8.00 -6.69 10.50
CA ALA A 102 7.99 -8.15 10.60
C ALA A 102 6.87 -8.73 11.49
N PRO A 103 6.62 -8.21 12.72
CA PRO A 103 5.57 -8.74 13.58
C PRO A 103 4.14 -8.54 13.04
N THR A 104 3.96 -7.64 12.07
CA THR A 104 2.63 -7.28 11.54
C THR A 104 2.29 -7.97 10.22
N ILE A 105 3.23 -8.67 9.57
CA ILE A 105 3.07 -9.17 8.20
C ILE A 105 1.85 -10.08 8.03
N GLU A 106 1.63 -11.04 8.94
CA GLU A 106 0.51 -11.98 8.81
C GLU A 106 -0.86 -11.31 9.01
N ASP A 107 -0.91 -10.35 9.94
CA ASP A 107 -2.09 -9.51 10.17
C ASP A 107 -2.39 -8.63 8.96
N LEU A 108 -1.37 -8.03 8.36
CA LEU A 108 -1.48 -7.24 7.13
C LEU A 108 -1.96 -8.09 5.95
N LYS A 109 -1.39 -9.28 5.74
CA LYS A 109 -1.89 -10.20 4.70
C LYS A 109 -3.37 -10.52 4.89
N THR A 110 -3.82 -10.68 6.12
CA THR A 110 -5.23 -10.96 6.44
C THR A 110 -6.10 -9.74 6.18
N LEU A 111 -5.65 -8.55 6.55
CA LEU A 111 -6.33 -7.27 6.28
C LEU A 111 -6.50 -7.05 4.78
N ASN A 112 -5.44 -7.26 4.01
CA ASN A 112 -5.40 -7.08 2.56
C ASN A 112 -6.30 -8.07 1.79
N LYS A 113 -6.52 -9.28 2.32
CA LYS A 113 -7.45 -10.27 1.74
C LYS A 113 -8.92 -9.87 1.91
N ARG A 114 -9.24 -9.05 2.91
CA ARG A 114 -10.61 -8.59 3.19
C ARG A 114 -11.01 -7.40 2.33
N GLN A 115 -10.05 -6.69 1.75
CA GLN A 115 -10.35 -5.68 0.76
C GLN A 115 -10.77 -6.36 -0.54
N PRO A 116 -11.94 -6.04 -1.10
CA PRO A 116 -12.31 -6.53 -2.42
C PRO A 116 -11.22 -6.05 -3.37
N GLN A 117 -10.52 -6.99 -3.99
CA GLN A 117 -9.64 -6.67 -5.10
C GLN A 117 -10.51 -5.97 -6.13
N THR A 118 -10.37 -4.66 -6.27
CA THR A 118 -10.88 -3.94 -7.41
C THR A 118 -10.05 -4.44 -8.59
N SER A 119 -10.47 -5.57 -9.14
CA SER A 119 -10.07 -5.95 -10.49
C SER A 119 -10.31 -4.70 -11.33
N PRO A 120 -9.32 -4.23 -12.12
CA PRO A 120 -9.60 -3.15 -13.04
C PRO A 120 -10.84 -3.58 -13.85
N PRO A 121 -11.82 -2.69 -14.06
CA PRO A 121 -12.93 -3.01 -14.94
C PRO A 121 -12.33 -3.53 -16.24
N PRO A 122 -12.82 -4.66 -16.79
CA PRO A 122 -12.25 -5.24 -18.00
C PRO A 122 -12.15 -4.11 -19.01
N THR A 123 -10.90 -3.80 -19.41
CA THR A 123 -10.61 -2.76 -20.38
C THR A 123 -11.53 -3.02 -21.56
N ALA A 124 -12.48 -2.10 -21.80
CA ALA A 124 -13.31 -2.14 -22.98
C ALA A 124 -12.34 -2.23 -24.16
N THR A 125 -12.25 -3.42 -24.74
CA THR A 125 -11.32 -3.71 -25.81
C THR A 125 -11.76 -2.84 -26.96
N SER A 126 -10.86 -1.99 -27.44
CA SER A 126 -11.01 -1.29 -28.71
C SER A 126 -11.55 -2.26 -29.76
N PRO A 127 -12.57 -1.89 -30.55
CA PRO A 127 -13.16 -2.81 -31.52
C PRO A 127 -12.13 -3.09 -32.61
N GLY A 128 -11.51 -4.28 -32.61
CA GLY A 128 -10.53 -4.57 -33.65
C GLY A 128 -9.63 -5.80 -33.54
N GLN A 129 -9.82 -6.72 -32.58
CA GLN A 129 -9.11 -8.01 -32.62
C GLN A 129 -10.07 -9.18 -32.51
N ILE A 130 -10.54 -9.62 -33.68
CA ILE A 130 -11.21 -10.91 -33.86
C ILE A 130 -10.13 -11.98 -33.69
N ASN A 131 -10.27 -12.81 -32.65
CA ASN A 131 -9.39 -13.94 -32.40
C ASN A 131 -9.72 -15.04 -33.45
N PRO A 132 -8.82 -15.38 -34.40
CA PRO A 132 -9.13 -16.26 -35.52
C PRO A 132 -9.39 -17.73 -35.11
N ASN A 133 -9.14 -18.11 -33.85
CA ASN A 133 -9.35 -19.47 -33.35
C ASN A 133 -10.78 -19.78 -32.87
N ASN A 134 -11.73 -18.84 -33.00
CA ASN A 134 -13.11 -19.04 -32.52
C ASN A 134 -14.19 -18.94 -33.62
N ILE A 135 -13.83 -19.24 -34.88
CA ILE A 135 -14.82 -19.32 -35.96
C ILE A 135 -15.53 -20.68 -35.87
N VAL A 136 -16.67 -20.70 -35.18
CA VAL A 136 -17.65 -21.78 -35.34
C VAL A 136 -18.31 -21.58 -36.69
N ASP A 137 -18.06 -22.49 -37.63
CA ASP A 137 -18.69 -22.47 -38.95
C ASP A 137 -20.16 -22.91 -38.81
N LEU A 138 -21.08 -21.94 -38.78
CA LEU A 138 -22.52 -22.16 -38.59
C LEU A 138 -23.24 -22.65 -39.87
N ARG A 139 -22.49 -23.08 -40.91
CA ARG A 139 -23.06 -23.57 -42.18
C ARG A 139 -23.24 -25.09 -42.25
N ASP A 140 -22.82 -25.84 -41.24
CA ASP A 140 -22.89 -27.31 -41.20
C ASP A 140 -23.95 -27.86 -40.22
N GLN A 141 -25.12 -27.21 -40.16
CA GLN A 141 -26.30 -27.75 -39.46
C GLN A 141 -27.54 -27.75 -40.34
N ASN A 142 -27.46 -28.36 -41.52
CA ASN A 142 -28.63 -28.91 -42.19
C ASN A 142 -28.21 -29.98 -43.21
N LYS A 143 -28.10 -31.23 -42.74
CA LYS A 143 -28.32 -32.44 -43.53
C LYS A 143 -28.92 -33.53 -42.66
#